data_AF-A0A9X1NRL7-F1
#
_entry.id   AF-A0A9X1NRL7-F1
#
_cell.length_a   1.000
_cell.length_b   1.000
_cell.length_c   1.000
_cell.angle_alpha   90.00
_cell.angle_beta   90.00
_cell.angle_gamma   90.00
#
_symmetry.space_group_name_H-M   'P 1'
#
loop_
_entity.id
_entity.type
_entity.pdbx_description
1 polymer ?
#
loop_
_entity_poly.entity_id
_entity_poly.type
_entity_poly.pdbx_seq_one_letter_code
_entity_poly.pdbx_strand_id
1 'polypeptide(L)'
;MSLPQKVIESITKKIWLFNHQFDHYQKILLLDHSGKILGYNGANETSWLEEGGILYFLGPRGQRSICFAQAVRRLGRLVLEGEFLDPNLNGAKVQLEEASGVQHLLPVSIEEIASHREVLKPSTDVHYPPHMFGDLSMDGDSYPAPAVQRMQLNDARIISRFGAVRVGSRFVESTAFQHPFFLTHNLIEDRGAGYLHASAGDVVSIDRAFYVCGGVYDNYYHWLLFLIARLHPDFFSGIDTIITSQPNTEYQRTGLEALLKTYDLKAVYIRDNVSLHVGELTFAQQFGTAGLDPHPVFMETFRDLKAALARSASPASERIYISRSDASERKLVNEHEVESLVAEHGFQVVSLQGRSLHEQAALLHGARVVISPHGAGMTNIVFCQPNAKVLEFQNPAHINWCMKRLAAINSLYYGFLMGSLVEEGRKEYHINIFRLRGVLSEMDL
;
A
#
# COMPACT_ATOMS: atom_id res chain seq x y z
N MET A 1 -29.48 -3.35 -27.79
CA MET A 1 -29.65 -2.51 -29.00
C MET A 1 -28.29 -1.92 -29.33
N SER A 2 -27.85 -2.00 -30.58
CA SER A 2 -26.59 -1.38 -31.04
C SER A 2 -26.73 0.13 -31.17
N LEU A 3 -25.65 0.87 -30.88
CA LEU A 3 -25.60 2.32 -31.03
C LEU A 3 -25.57 2.73 -32.52
N PRO A 4 -26.10 3.92 -32.89
CA PRO A 4 -25.99 4.44 -34.25
C PRO A 4 -24.52 4.65 -34.66
N GLN A 5 -24.13 4.19 -35.84
CA GLN A 5 -22.74 4.20 -36.33
C GLN A 5 -22.07 5.59 -36.29
N LYS A 6 -22.81 6.65 -36.59
CA LYS A 6 -22.32 8.04 -36.51
C LYS A 6 -21.91 8.50 -35.10
N VAL A 7 -22.55 7.93 -34.09
CA VAL A 7 -22.28 8.22 -32.67
C VAL A 7 -21.11 7.39 -32.17
N ILE A 8 -21.01 6.14 -32.64
CA ILE A 8 -19.80 5.32 -32.47
C ILE A 8 -18.59 6.08 -33.05
N GLU A 9 -18.68 6.60 -34.28
CA GLU A 9 -17.59 7.33 -34.93
C GLU A 9 -17.18 8.65 -34.23
N SER A 10 -18.07 9.32 -33.48
CA SER A 10 -17.75 10.57 -32.77
C SER A 10 -17.14 10.35 -31.38
N ILE A 11 -17.41 9.21 -30.74
CA ILE A 11 -16.96 8.86 -29.38
C ILE A 11 -15.74 7.93 -29.41
N THR A 12 -15.58 7.15 -30.48
CA THR A 12 -14.48 6.21 -30.65
C THR A 12 -13.19 6.91 -31.06
N LYS A 13 -12.06 6.41 -30.52
CA LYS A 13 -10.71 6.99 -30.63
C LYS A 13 -10.43 8.24 -29.79
N LYS A 14 -11.34 8.61 -28.87
CA LYS A 14 -11.18 9.78 -27.98
C LYS A 14 -11.28 9.37 -26.51
N ILE A 15 -10.54 10.07 -25.66
CA ILE A 15 -10.63 9.97 -24.21
C ILE A 15 -11.63 11.03 -23.75
N TRP A 16 -12.52 10.68 -22.82
CA TRP A 16 -13.59 11.57 -22.36
C TRP A 16 -13.42 11.88 -20.88
N LEU A 17 -13.48 13.17 -20.54
CA LEU A 17 -13.54 13.63 -19.15
C LEU A 17 -15.00 13.83 -18.75
N PHE A 18 -15.32 13.38 -17.55
CA PHE A 18 -16.61 13.57 -16.89
C PHE A 18 -16.46 14.66 -15.84
N ASN A 19 -17.04 15.83 -16.13
CA ASN A 19 -17.08 16.97 -15.23
C ASN A 19 -18.48 17.11 -14.63
N HIS A 20 -18.57 17.08 -13.30
CA HIS A 20 -19.82 17.24 -12.56
C HIS A 20 -19.83 18.58 -11.85
N GLN A 21 -20.88 19.40 -12.03
CA GLN A 21 -20.93 20.79 -11.55
C GLN A 21 -20.75 20.96 -10.03
N PHE A 22 -21.04 19.92 -9.24
CA PHE A 22 -20.89 19.92 -7.77
C PHE A 22 -19.74 19.03 -7.26
N ASP A 23 -18.97 18.40 -8.14
CA ASP A 23 -17.82 17.56 -7.77
C ASP A 23 -16.53 18.29 -8.18
N HIS A 24 -15.65 18.60 -7.23
CA HIS A 24 -14.38 19.30 -7.53
C HIS A 24 -13.34 18.41 -8.21
N TYR A 25 -13.68 17.16 -8.51
CA TYR A 25 -12.77 16.14 -9.04
C TYR A 25 -13.15 15.75 -10.47
N GLN A 26 -12.18 15.81 -11.40
CA GLN A 26 -12.34 15.28 -12.76
C GLN A 26 -12.36 13.75 -12.71
N LYS A 27 -13.37 13.14 -13.33
CA LYS A 27 -13.45 11.68 -13.52
C LYS A 27 -13.12 11.37 -14.97
N ILE A 28 -12.29 10.35 -15.23
CA ILE A 28 -11.90 9.92 -16.57
C ILE A 28 -12.68 8.64 -16.90
N LEU A 29 -13.22 8.56 -18.12
CA LEU A 29 -13.88 7.38 -18.66
C LEU A 29 -13.19 6.98 -19.97
N LEU A 30 -12.67 5.75 -20.04
CA LEU A 30 -12.07 5.18 -21.25
C LEU A 30 -13.06 4.26 -21.95
N LEU A 31 -13.28 4.47 -23.25
CA LEU A 31 -14.21 3.71 -24.09
C LEU A 31 -13.46 3.05 -25.28
N ASP A 32 -13.85 1.85 -25.68
CA ASP A 32 -13.34 1.20 -26.89
C ASP A 32 -14.09 1.62 -28.17
N HIS A 33 -13.68 1.06 -29.30
CA HIS A 33 -14.24 1.29 -30.64
C HIS A 33 -15.72 0.87 -30.81
N SER A 34 -16.33 0.25 -29.80
CA SER A 34 -17.76 -0.11 -29.75
C SER A 34 -18.55 0.74 -28.75
N GLY A 35 -17.88 1.62 -27.98
CA GLY A 35 -18.46 2.38 -26.87
C GLY A 35 -18.45 1.62 -25.54
N LYS A 36 -17.73 0.49 -25.43
CA LYS A 36 -17.61 -0.28 -24.19
C LYS A 36 -16.57 0.35 -23.26
N ILE A 37 -16.86 0.40 -21.97
CA ILE A 37 -15.93 0.94 -20.97
C ILE A 37 -14.73 0.01 -20.80
N LEU A 38 -13.54 0.55 -21.04
CA LEU A 38 -12.26 -0.11 -20.82
C LEU A 38 -11.65 0.25 -19.47
N GLY A 39 -11.96 1.42 -18.92
CA GLY A 39 -11.41 1.91 -17.65
C GLY A 39 -12.11 3.16 -17.14
N TYR A 40 -12.02 3.40 -15.82
CA TYR A 40 -12.56 4.58 -15.14
C TYR A 40 -11.80 4.80 -13.81
N ASN A 41 -11.86 6.02 -13.23
CA ASN A 41 -11.05 6.39 -12.05
C ASN A 41 -11.85 6.78 -10.77
N GLY A 42 -12.92 6.03 -10.45
CA GLY A 42 -13.74 6.28 -9.26
C GLY A 42 -13.14 5.73 -7.96
N ALA A 43 -12.82 6.62 -7.00
CA ALA A 43 -12.06 6.37 -5.74
C ALA A 43 -12.49 5.23 -4.80
N ASN A 44 -13.59 4.49 -5.05
CA ASN A 44 -14.08 3.41 -4.19
C ASN A 44 -14.61 2.20 -4.96
N GLU A 45 -14.16 2.01 -6.21
CA GLU A 45 -14.78 1.09 -7.14
C GLU A 45 -13.71 0.19 -7.77
N THR A 46 -14.02 -1.09 -7.90
CA THR A 46 -13.05 -2.12 -8.30
C THR A 46 -13.45 -2.85 -9.58
N SER A 47 -14.71 -2.78 -9.97
CA SER A 47 -15.25 -3.45 -11.17
C SER A 47 -16.59 -2.84 -11.59
N TRP A 48 -17.17 -3.34 -12.67
CA TRP A 48 -18.47 -2.92 -13.18
C TRP A 48 -19.23 -4.11 -13.79
N LEU A 49 -20.55 -4.02 -13.87
CA LEU A 49 -21.41 -4.98 -14.57
C LEU A 49 -22.51 -4.28 -15.37
N GLU A 50 -23.02 -4.94 -16.40
CA GLU A 50 -24.20 -4.51 -17.15
C GLU A 50 -25.39 -5.40 -16.81
N GLU A 51 -26.52 -4.82 -16.39
CA GLU A 51 -27.75 -5.55 -16.12
C GLU A 51 -28.95 -4.75 -16.65
N GLY A 52 -29.66 -5.32 -17.63
CA GLY A 52 -30.82 -4.66 -18.25
C GLY A 52 -30.50 -3.37 -19.01
N GLY A 53 -29.31 -3.26 -19.61
CA GLY A 53 -28.84 -2.05 -20.30
C GLY A 53 -28.46 -0.90 -19.35
N ILE A 54 -28.32 -1.18 -18.05
CA ILE A 54 -27.89 -0.24 -17.02
C ILE A 54 -26.52 -0.70 -16.52
N LEU A 55 -25.59 0.25 -16.42
CA LEU A 55 -24.23 -0.01 -15.95
C LEU A 55 -24.16 0.20 -14.43
N TYR A 56 -23.67 -0.80 -13.71
CA TYR A 56 -23.47 -0.74 -12.27
C TYR A 56 -21.99 -0.83 -11.94
N PHE A 57 -21.46 0.20 -11.27
CA PHE A 57 -20.14 0.15 -10.66
C PHE A 57 -20.21 -0.61 -9.34
N LEU A 58 -19.18 -1.40 -9.04
CA LEU A 58 -19.11 -2.22 -7.84
C LEU A 58 -17.92 -1.78 -6.97
N GLY A 59 -18.15 -1.73 -5.66
CA GLY A 59 -17.09 -1.55 -4.69
C GLY A 59 -16.30 -2.84 -4.44
N PRO A 60 -15.28 -2.80 -3.56
CA PRO A 60 -14.33 -3.89 -3.34
C PRO A 60 -14.92 -5.24 -2.92
N ARG A 61 -16.16 -5.25 -2.40
CA ARG A 61 -16.87 -6.48 -1.96
C ARG A 61 -17.99 -6.87 -2.92
N GLY A 62 -17.98 -6.36 -4.16
CA GLY A 62 -19.00 -6.62 -5.17
C GLY A 62 -20.34 -5.91 -4.91
N GLN A 63 -20.42 -5.06 -3.88
CA GLN A 63 -21.60 -4.26 -3.61
C GLN A 63 -21.75 -3.15 -4.65
N ARG A 64 -22.98 -2.85 -5.08
CA ARG A 64 -23.22 -1.73 -6.00
C ARG A 64 -22.75 -0.42 -5.34
N SER A 65 -21.82 0.27 -5.99
CA SER A 65 -21.28 1.56 -5.56
C SER A 65 -22.41 2.57 -5.38
N ILE A 66 -22.34 3.38 -4.33
CA ILE A 66 -23.25 4.52 -4.10
C ILE A 66 -22.62 5.86 -4.49
N CYS A 67 -21.33 5.87 -4.86
CA CYS A 67 -20.60 7.06 -5.25
C CYS A 67 -21.13 7.66 -6.56
N PHE A 68 -21.75 6.83 -7.38
CA PHE A 68 -22.58 7.25 -8.50
C PHE A 68 -24.06 7.24 -8.09
N ALA A 69 -24.69 8.42 -8.16
CA ALA A 69 -26.14 8.56 -8.06
C ALA A 69 -26.82 7.58 -9.03
N GLN A 70 -28.04 7.14 -8.70
CA GLN A 70 -28.77 6.13 -9.48
C GLN A 70 -28.94 6.53 -10.97
N ALA A 71 -28.92 7.84 -11.26
CA ALA A 71 -28.92 8.41 -12.61
C ALA A 71 -27.62 8.17 -13.39
N VAL A 72 -26.46 8.15 -12.73
CA VAL A 72 -25.15 7.87 -13.36
C VAL A 72 -24.97 6.40 -13.73
N ARG A 73 -25.76 5.51 -13.14
CA ARG A 73 -25.84 4.10 -13.56
C ARG A 73 -26.65 3.93 -14.85
N ARG A 74 -27.58 4.85 -15.12
CA ARG A 74 -28.38 4.91 -16.37
C ARG A 74 -27.68 5.69 -17.50
N LEU A 75 -26.48 6.23 -17.26
CA LEU A 75 -25.81 7.21 -18.13
C LEU A 75 -25.26 6.60 -19.44
N GLY A 76 -25.08 5.28 -19.56
CA GLY A 76 -24.56 4.65 -20.78
C GLY A 76 -25.35 4.98 -22.06
N ARG A 77 -26.65 5.31 -21.94
CA ARG A 77 -27.48 5.76 -23.07
C ARG A 77 -27.47 7.28 -23.29
N LEU A 78 -27.21 8.07 -22.24
CA LEU A 78 -27.28 9.53 -22.26
C LEU A 78 -25.95 10.17 -22.66
N VAL A 79 -24.81 9.52 -22.38
CA VAL A 79 -23.44 9.88 -22.83
C VAL A 79 -23.35 10.32 -24.31
N LEU A 80 -24.33 9.91 -25.13
CA LEU A 80 -24.44 10.18 -26.56
C LEU A 80 -24.86 11.63 -26.94
N GLU A 81 -25.35 12.44 -25.99
CA GLU A 81 -25.99 13.75 -26.29
C GLU A 81 -25.24 14.99 -25.74
N GLY A 82 -24.10 14.83 -25.06
CA GLY A 82 -23.11 15.89 -24.82
C GLY A 82 -23.41 16.93 -23.72
N GLU A 83 -24.66 17.13 -23.29
CA GLU A 83 -25.01 17.98 -22.15
C GLU A 83 -26.21 17.41 -21.36
N PHE A 84 -26.13 17.36 -20.03
CA PHE A 84 -27.17 16.76 -19.17
C PHE A 84 -27.66 17.72 -18.11
N LEU A 85 -28.97 17.74 -17.82
CA LEU A 85 -29.57 18.38 -16.64
C LEU A 85 -30.17 17.29 -15.73
N ASP A 86 -29.83 17.26 -14.45
CA ASP A 86 -30.43 16.33 -13.47
C ASP A 86 -31.57 17.01 -12.67
N PRO A 87 -32.84 16.74 -12.99
CA PRO A 87 -33.98 17.35 -12.30
C PRO A 87 -34.16 16.88 -10.85
N ASN A 88 -33.52 15.78 -10.41
CA ASN A 88 -33.56 15.32 -9.02
C ASN A 88 -32.39 15.86 -8.17
N LEU A 89 -31.40 16.49 -8.80
CA LEU A 89 -30.32 17.25 -8.17
C LEU A 89 -30.44 18.75 -8.47
N ASN A 90 -31.65 19.31 -8.35
CA ASN A 90 -31.95 20.73 -8.58
C ASN A 90 -31.50 21.27 -9.97
N GLY A 91 -31.45 20.43 -11.00
CA GLY A 91 -31.02 20.84 -12.34
C GLY A 91 -29.50 20.87 -12.53
N ALA A 92 -28.74 20.07 -11.78
CA ALA A 92 -27.28 19.95 -11.93
C ALA A 92 -26.87 19.62 -13.37
N LYS A 93 -25.92 20.38 -13.96
CA LYS A 93 -25.39 20.09 -15.29
C LYS A 93 -24.22 19.10 -15.23
N VAL A 94 -24.23 18.09 -16.10
CA VAL A 94 -23.09 17.19 -16.32
C VAL A 94 -22.66 17.32 -17.78
N GLN A 95 -21.36 17.49 -18.03
CA GLN A 95 -20.82 17.73 -19.36
C GLN A 95 -19.72 16.71 -19.67
N LEU A 96 -19.80 16.11 -20.87
CA LEU A 96 -18.73 15.29 -21.43
C LEU A 96 -17.89 16.17 -22.34
N GLU A 97 -16.63 16.35 -21.98
CA GLU A 97 -15.68 17.11 -22.77
C GLU A 97 -14.68 16.13 -23.38
N GLU A 98 -14.39 16.29 -24.67
CA GLU A 98 -13.24 15.63 -25.28
C GLU A 98 -12.01 16.04 -24.47
N ALA A 99 -11.23 15.05 -24.01
CA ALA A 99 -10.19 15.27 -23.05
C ALA A 99 -9.01 16.04 -23.66
N SER A 100 -9.11 17.36 -23.72
CA SER A 100 -8.00 18.23 -24.06
C SER A 100 -6.92 18.11 -22.99
N GLY A 101 -5.66 17.91 -23.39
CA GLY A 101 -4.53 17.80 -22.45
C GLY A 101 -4.29 16.41 -21.85
N VAL A 102 -4.94 15.35 -22.35
CA VAL A 102 -4.59 13.97 -22.00
C VAL A 102 -3.45 13.45 -22.87
N GLN A 103 -2.45 12.86 -22.23
CA GLN A 103 -1.27 12.30 -22.88
C GLN A 103 -1.22 10.79 -22.65
N HIS A 104 -0.87 10.05 -23.70
CA HIS A 104 -0.41 8.68 -23.56
C HIS A 104 0.99 8.67 -22.97
N LEU A 105 1.18 7.88 -21.92
CA LEU A 105 2.47 7.59 -21.34
C LEU A 105 2.82 6.13 -21.60
N LEU A 106 4.00 5.93 -22.17
CA LEU A 106 4.51 4.60 -22.45
C LEU A 106 5.26 4.06 -21.22
N PRO A 107 4.98 2.82 -20.78
CA PRO A 107 5.71 2.21 -19.68
C PRO A 107 7.22 2.19 -19.94
N VAL A 108 7.98 2.34 -18.86
CA VAL A 108 9.43 2.17 -18.84
C VAL A 108 9.89 1.72 -17.47
N SER A 109 10.91 0.86 -17.45
CA SER A 109 11.67 0.57 -16.25
C SER A 109 12.53 1.79 -15.89
N ILE A 110 12.66 2.09 -14.58
CA ILE A 110 13.50 3.20 -14.12
C ILE A 110 14.97 2.98 -14.53
N GLU A 111 15.43 1.73 -14.59
CA GLU A 111 16.77 1.33 -14.99
C GLU A 111 17.13 1.74 -16.41
N GLU A 112 16.14 1.82 -17.31
CA GLU A 112 16.34 2.21 -18.72
C GLU A 112 16.50 3.71 -18.92
N ILE A 113 15.93 4.53 -18.03
CA ILE A 113 15.90 6.00 -18.18
C ILE A 113 16.66 6.76 -17.10
N ALA A 114 17.23 6.07 -16.11
CA ALA A 114 18.03 6.67 -15.05
C ALA A 114 19.25 7.42 -15.62
N SER A 115 19.41 8.68 -15.23
CA SER A 115 20.59 9.50 -15.56
C SER A 115 21.83 9.05 -14.78
N HIS A 116 21.63 8.49 -13.59
CA HIS A 116 22.67 7.91 -12.76
C HIS A 116 22.17 6.66 -12.05
N ARG A 117 23.06 5.69 -11.84
CA ARG A 117 22.79 4.42 -11.16
C ARG A 117 23.99 4.00 -10.31
N GLU A 118 23.70 3.56 -9.10
CA GLU A 118 24.71 3.11 -8.16
C GLU A 118 24.16 2.01 -7.26
N VAL A 119 24.98 1.02 -6.93
CA VAL A 119 24.65 0.01 -5.92
C VAL A 119 25.07 0.56 -4.55
N LEU A 120 24.11 0.88 -3.71
CA LEU A 120 24.35 1.38 -2.34
C LEU A 120 24.70 0.24 -1.39
N LYS A 121 23.97 -0.87 -1.50
CA LYS A 121 24.22 -2.10 -0.74
C LYS A 121 24.10 -3.29 -1.70
N PRO A 122 25.08 -4.21 -1.71
CA PRO A 122 25.05 -5.39 -2.57
C PRO A 122 23.94 -6.35 -2.14
N SER A 123 23.59 -7.30 -3.01
CA SER A 123 22.72 -8.42 -2.63
C SER A 123 23.35 -9.21 -1.49
N THR A 124 22.54 -9.71 -0.56
CA THR A 124 23.04 -10.50 0.58
C THR A 124 22.06 -11.62 0.93
N ASP A 125 22.59 -12.79 1.29
CA ASP A 125 21.77 -13.89 1.75
C ASP A 125 21.42 -13.69 3.23
N VAL A 126 20.12 -13.61 3.51
CA VAL A 126 19.60 -13.45 4.87
C VAL A 126 19.14 -14.81 5.36
N HIS A 127 19.83 -15.34 6.37
CA HIS A 127 19.47 -16.60 7.01
C HIS A 127 18.31 -16.42 7.97
N TYR A 128 17.37 -17.35 7.93
CA TYR A 128 16.31 -17.41 8.92
C TYR A 128 16.85 -17.85 10.27
N PRO A 129 16.21 -17.41 11.37
CA PRO A 129 16.47 -17.98 12.68
C PRO A 129 16.28 -19.51 12.64
N PRO A 130 17.08 -20.29 13.38
CA PRO A 130 16.87 -21.72 13.47
C PRO A 130 15.46 -22.01 14.01
N HIS A 131 14.87 -23.12 13.57
CA HIS A 131 13.59 -23.56 14.12
C HIS A 131 13.76 -23.87 15.62
N MET A 132 12.93 -23.22 16.44
CA MET A 132 12.96 -23.37 17.90
C MET A 132 11.62 -23.86 18.45
N PHE A 133 10.51 -23.51 17.82
CA PHE A 133 9.16 -23.80 18.28
C PHE A 133 8.16 -23.66 17.13
N GLY A 134 6.97 -24.24 17.30
CA GLY A 134 5.91 -24.19 16.29
C GLY A 134 6.12 -25.21 15.17
N ASP A 135 5.43 -25.01 14.06
CA ASP A 135 5.48 -25.89 12.91
C ASP A 135 6.76 -25.66 12.07
N LEU A 136 7.19 -26.68 11.33
CA LEU A 136 8.34 -26.58 10.43
C LEU A 136 7.96 -25.76 9.20
N SER A 137 8.77 -24.75 8.89
CA SER A 137 8.53 -23.86 7.76
C SER A 137 8.94 -24.54 6.45
N MET A 138 8.12 -24.33 5.41
CA MET A 138 8.42 -24.79 4.06
C MET A 138 9.30 -23.80 3.27
N ASP A 139 9.58 -22.62 3.81
CA ASP A 139 10.23 -21.50 3.08
C ASP A 139 11.77 -21.57 3.06
N GLY A 140 12.37 -22.76 3.16
CA GLY A 140 13.81 -22.93 3.27
C GLY A 140 14.45 -22.24 4.49
N ASP A 141 15.79 -22.11 4.44
CA ASP A 141 16.63 -21.61 5.55
C ASP A 141 17.15 -20.18 5.34
N SER A 142 16.93 -19.58 4.15
CA SER A 142 17.34 -18.22 3.84
C SER A 142 16.55 -17.63 2.68
N TYR A 143 16.73 -16.35 2.42
CA TYR A 143 16.33 -15.70 1.17
C TYR A 143 17.43 -14.76 0.67
N PRO A 144 17.57 -14.59 -0.65
CA PRO A 144 18.49 -13.61 -1.21
C PRO A 144 17.84 -12.22 -1.13
N ALA A 145 18.28 -11.38 -0.19
CA ALA A 145 17.87 -9.99 -0.16
C ALA A 145 18.55 -9.25 -1.35
N PRO A 146 17.78 -8.72 -2.31
CA PRO A 146 18.33 -8.01 -3.46
C PRO A 146 19.11 -6.76 -3.06
N ALA A 147 20.04 -6.36 -3.94
CA ALA A 147 20.78 -5.13 -3.80
C ALA A 147 19.85 -3.90 -3.70
N VAL A 148 20.26 -2.93 -2.88
CA VAL A 148 19.63 -1.61 -2.83
C VAL A 148 20.39 -0.69 -3.78
N GLN A 149 19.68 -0.15 -4.76
CA GLN A 149 20.25 0.73 -5.78
C GLN A 149 19.75 2.16 -5.61
N ARG A 150 20.66 3.12 -5.76
CA ARG A 150 20.35 4.53 -5.97
C ARG A 150 20.19 4.79 -7.45
N MET A 151 19.13 5.48 -7.83
CA MET A 151 18.86 5.90 -9.20
C MET A 151 18.42 7.34 -9.22
N GLN A 152 18.80 8.07 -10.26
CA GLN A 152 18.40 9.46 -10.45
C GLN A 152 17.68 9.63 -11.78
N LEU A 153 16.63 10.46 -11.77
CA LEU A 153 15.92 10.90 -12.96
C LEU A 153 16.05 12.41 -13.07
N ASN A 154 16.39 12.88 -14.26
CA ASN A 154 16.41 14.32 -14.55
C ASN A 154 15.06 14.74 -15.14
N ASP A 155 14.63 15.96 -14.83
CA ASP A 155 13.39 16.57 -15.35
C ASP A 155 12.14 15.70 -15.13
N ALA A 156 12.08 15.07 -13.94
CA ALA A 156 11.02 14.16 -13.58
C ALA A 156 9.75 14.92 -13.19
N ARG A 157 8.60 14.31 -13.46
CA ARG A 157 7.30 14.81 -13.00
C ARG A 157 6.58 13.76 -12.17
N ILE A 158 6.10 14.19 -11.02
CA ILE A 158 5.24 13.39 -10.16
C ILE A 158 3.80 13.83 -10.39
N ILE A 159 2.96 12.89 -10.81
CA ILE A 159 1.68 13.15 -11.48
C ILE A 159 0.47 12.55 -10.77
N SER A 160 0.66 11.99 -9.58
CA SER A 160 -0.44 11.51 -8.73
C SER A 160 -0.10 11.64 -7.25
N ARG A 161 -1.13 11.74 -6.40
CA ARG A 161 -1.01 11.76 -4.93
C ARG A 161 -0.25 10.57 -4.33
N PHE A 162 -0.20 9.46 -5.05
CA PHE A 162 0.48 8.23 -4.64
C PHE A 162 1.94 8.19 -5.14
N GLY A 163 2.36 9.21 -5.90
CA GLY A 163 3.73 9.38 -6.35
C GLY A 163 4.04 8.77 -7.71
N ALA A 164 3.08 8.61 -8.60
CA ALA A 164 3.37 8.07 -9.92
C ALA A 164 4.29 9.04 -10.71
N VAL A 165 5.34 8.53 -11.35
CA VAL A 165 6.40 9.36 -11.96
C VAL A 165 6.44 9.18 -13.47
N ARG A 166 6.73 10.27 -14.18
CA ARG A 166 7.07 10.25 -15.61
C ARG A 166 8.28 11.12 -15.93
N VAL A 167 8.95 10.82 -17.03
CA VAL A 167 9.95 11.66 -17.69
C VAL A 167 9.54 11.81 -19.15
N GLY A 168 9.22 13.03 -19.59
CA GLY A 168 8.59 13.24 -20.90
C GLY A 168 7.30 12.43 -21.04
N SER A 169 7.21 11.60 -22.08
CA SER A 169 6.09 10.66 -22.35
C SER A 169 6.33 9.25 -21.81
N ARG A 170 7.37 9.02 -20.99
CA ARG A 170 7.68 7.71 -20.42
C ARG A 170 7.23 7.64 -18.96
N PHE A 171 6.42 6.63 -18.64
CA PHE A 171 5.89 6.37 -17.30
C PHE A 171 6.75 5.36 -16.56
N VAL A 172 7.18 5.69 -15.35
CA VAL A 172 8.05 4.83 -14.54
C VAL A 172 7.22 3.78 -13.81
N GLU A 173 7.14 2.57 -14.37
CA GLU A 173 6.19 1.53 -13.91
C GLU A 173 6.37 1.14 -12.45
N SER A 174 7.61 1.13 -11.95
CA SER A 174 7.90 0.79 -10.55
C SER A 174 7.29 1.78 -9.56
N THR A 175 7.02 3.02 -9.96
CA THR A 175 6.36 4.06 -9.14
C THR A 175 4.84 3.95 -9.14
N ALA A 176 4.34 2.93 -9.80
CA ALA A 176 2.93 2.63 -9.97
C ALA A 176 2.54 1.33 -9.24
N PHE A 177 3.53 0.67 -8.63
CA PHE A 177 3.37 -0.58 -7.92
C PHE A 177 2.30 -0.45 -6.83
N GLN A 178 1.27 -1.29 -6.94
CA GLN A 178 0.09 -1.30 -6.08
C GLN A 178 -0.67 0.03 -6.00
N HIS A 179 -0.48 0.92 -6.96
CA HIS A 179 -1.39 2.05 -7.11
C HIS A 179 -2.78 1.49 -7.39
N PRO A 180 -3.80 2.00 -6.71
CA PRO A 180 -5.15 1.70 -7.11
C PRO A 180 -5.43 2.61 -8.32
N PHE A 181 -4.96 2.22 -9.51
CA PHE A 181 -5.06 3.02 -10.75
C PHE A 181 -6.49 3.42 -11.10
N PHE A 182 -7.48 2.71 -10.55
CA PHE A 182 -8.90 3.04 -10.62
C PHE A 182 -9.31 4.20 -9.69
N LEU A 183 -8.40 4.80 -8.91
CA LEU A 183 -8.72 5.82 -7.90
C LEU A 183 -7.93 7.12 -8.08
N THR A 184 -7.04 7.23 -9.07
CA THR A 184 -6.32 8.47 -9.34
C THR A 184 -7.05 9.32 -10.38
N HIS A 185 -7.49 10.50 -9.96
CA HIS A 185 -8.27 11.45 -10.77
C HIS A 185 -7.63 11.81 -12.14
N ASN A 186 -6.32 11.64 -12.28
CA ASN A 186 -5.55 12.09 -13.45
C ASN A 186 -4.75 11.01 -14.17
N LEU A 187 -4.71 9.77 -13.67
CA LEU A 187 -3.90 8.68 -14.27
C LEU A 187 -4.74 7.40 -14.35
N ILE A 188 -4.81 6.79 -15.53
CA ILE A 188 -5.49 5.53 -15.79
C ILE A 188 -4.54 4.56 -16.49
N GLU A 189 -4.62 3.29 -16.14
CA GLU A 189 -4.01 2.20 -16.90
C GLU A 189 -4.87 1.89 -18.15
N ASP A 190 -4.29 2.04 -19.34
CA ASP A 190 -4.85 1.57 -20.60
C ASP A 190 -4.19 0.23 -20.96
N ARG A 191 -4.91 -0.86 -20.70
CA ARG A 191 -4.44 -2.24 -20.88
C ARG A 191 -3.96 -2.57 -22.30
N GLY A 192 -4.28 -1.74 -23.31
CA GLY A 192 -3.81 -1.92 -24.69
C GLY A 192 -2.68 -0.98 -25.11
N ALA A 193 -2.45 0.13 -24.39
CA ALA A 193 -1.58 1.22 -24.88
C ALA A 193 -0.76 1.94 -23.78
N GLY A 194 -0.68 1.39 -22.56
CA GLY A 194 0.14 1.92 -21.48
C GLY A 194 -0.69 2.68 -20.45
N TYR A 195 -0.47 4.00 -20.32
CA TYR A 195 -1.16 4.82 -19.34
C TYR A 195 -1.70 6.11 -19.96
N LEU A 196 -2.81 6.59 -19.44
CA LEU A 196 -3.43 7.85 -19.83
C LEU A 196 -3.31 8.83 -18.68
N HIS A 197 -2.70 9.98 -18.94
CA HIS A 197 -2.52 11.02 -17.95
C HIS A 197 -3.19 12.33 -18.39
N ALA A 198 -4.20 12.76 -17.66
CA ALA A 198 -4.80 14.08 -17.79
C ALA A 198 -3.97 15.07 -16.97
N SER A 199 -3.29 16.02 -17.63
CA SER A 199 -2.49 16.99 -16.90
C SER A 199 -3.40 17.90 -16.06
N ALA A 200 -3.39 17.74 -14.74
CA ALA A 200 -4.07 18.66 -13.84
C ALA A 200 -3.12 19.74 -13.32
N GLY A 201 -3.52 20.99 -13.57
CA GLY A 201 -3.22 22.14 -12.71
C GLY A 201 -1.79 22.67 -12.66
N ASP A 202 -1.57 23.46 -11.61
CA ASP A 202 -0.34 24.20 -11.32
C ASP A 202 0.87 23.26 -11.20
N VAL A 203 2.01 23.73 -11.74
CA VAL A 203 3.29 23.03 -11.65
C VAL A 203 4.15 23.72 -10.60
N VAL A 204 4.44 23.01 -9.51
CA VAL A 204 5.46 23.42 -8.55
C VAL A 204 6.79 22.80 -8.98
N SER A 205 7.84 23.61 -9.04
CA SER A 205 9.19 23.14 -9.39
C SER A 205 10.08 23.04 -8.15
N ILE A 206 10.81 21.93 -8.05
CA ILE A 206 11.81 21.64 -7.03
C ILE A 206 13.11 21.32 -7.76
N ASP A 207 14.24 21.82 -7.28
CA ASP A 207 15.54 21.56 -7.91
C ASP A 207 15.94 20.10 -7.73
N ARG A 208 16.05 19.64 -6.47
CA ARG A 208 16.47 18.28 -6.13
C ARG A 208 15.60 17.72 -5.02
N ALA A 209 15.18 16.45 -5.14
CA ALA A 209 14.40 15.80 -4.10
C ALA A 209 14.62 14.28 -4.04
N PHE A 210 14.35 13.70 -2.87
CA PHE A 210 14.39 12.26 -2.64
C PHE A 210 12.98 11.69 -2.62
N TYR A 211 12.74 10.64 -3.41
CA TYR A 211 11.42 10.05 -3.61
C TYR A 211 11.06 9.03 -2.53
N VAL A 212 9.94 9.26 -1.82
CA VAL A 212 9.43 8.41 -0.73
C VAL A 212 7.91 8.27 -0.81
N CYS A 213 7.40 7.85 -1.97
CA CYS A 213 5.96 7.61 -2.17
C CYS A 213 5.66 6.12 -2.42
N GLY A 214 4.37 5.74 -2.40
CA GLY A 214 3.91 4.39 -2.75
C GLY A 214 2.38 4.25 -2.75
N GLY A 215 1.86 3.25 -3.48
CA GLY A 215 0.43 3.09 -3.77
C GLY A 215 -0.47 2.65 -2.59
N VAL A 216 0.03 1.80 -1.69
CA VAL A 216 -0.74 1.21 -0.56
C VAL A 216 -0.23 1.73 0.77
N TYR A 217 0.10 3.01 0.83
CA TYR A 217 0.65 3.60 2.05
C TYR A 217 -0.36 3.65 3.21
N ASP A 218 -1.66 3.44 2.98
CA ASP A 218 -2.67 3.34 4.04
C ASP A 218 -2.62 1.99 4.80
N ASN A 219 -1.93 0.98 4.24
CA ASN A 219 -1.66 -0.26 4.96
C ASN A 219 -0.39 -0.12 5.80
N TYR A 220 -0.47 -0.46 7.09
CA TYR A 220 0.62 -0.29 8.04
C TYR A 220 1.94 -1.00 7.63
N TYR A 221 1.86 -2.24 7.13
CA TYR A 221 3.05 -2.98 6.68
C TYR A 221 3.71 -2.27 5.49
N HIS A 222 2.92 -1.92 4.47
CA HIS A 222 3.43 -1.29 3.25
C HIS A 222 3.96 0.11 3.51
N TRP A 223 3.32 0.91 4.37
CA TRP A 223 3.87 2.18 4.82
C TRP A 223 5.23 2.01 5.47
N LEU A 224 5.34 1.09 6.44
CA LEU A 224 6.56 0.95 7.22
C LEU A 224 7.72 0.42 6.35
N LEU A 225 7.46 -0.56 5.49
CA LEU A 225 8.49 -1.19 4.67
C LEU A 225 8.79 -0.44 3.36
N PHE A 226 7.80 0.14 2.70
CA PHE A 226 7.98 0.70 1.35
C PHE A 226 8.22 2.21 1.35
N LEU A 227 7.87 2.90 2.44
CA LEU A 227 8.11 4.34 2.59
C LEU A 227 9.13 4.58 3.71
N ILE A 228 8.79 4.21 4.95
CA ILE A 228 9.60 4.56 6.12
C ILE A 228 11.00 3.95 6.07
N ALA A 229 11.13 2.66 5.78
CA ALA A 229 12.42 1.98 5.69
C ALA A 229 13.43 2.67 4.75
N ARG A 230 12.93 3.33 3.70
CA ARG A 230 13.74 4.00 2.66
C ARG A 230 14.28 5.36 3.10
N LEU A 231 13.82 5.90 4.23
CA LEU A 231 14.39 7.08 4.87
C LEU A 231 15.68 6.72 5.61
N HIS A 232 16.63 6.11 4.90
CA HIS A 232 17.93 5.74 5.46
C HIS A 232 18.94 6.87 5.18
N PRO A 233 19.74 7.30 6.17
CA PRO A 233 20.66 8.44 6.02
C PRO A 233 21.65 8.31 4.85
N ASP A 234 22.22 7.12 4.62
CA ASP A 234 23.12 6.87 3.48
C ASP A 234 22.48 7.13 2.10
N PHE A 235 21.15 7.13 2.00
CA PHE A 235 20.46 7.14 0.71
C PHE A 235 20.24 8.55 0.17
N PHE A 236 20.23 9.56 1.05
CA PHE A 236 19.82 10.92 0.69
C PHE A 236 20.81 11.66 -0.22
N SER A 237 22.10 11.29 -0.23
CA SER A 237 23.09 11.92 -1.13
C SER A 237 23.18 13.46 -1.00
N GLY A 238 23.05 13.99 0.22
CA GLY A 238 23.03 15.43 0.49
C GLY A 238 21.71 16.14 0.14
N ILE A 239 20.65 15.38 -0.17
CA ILE A 239 19.30 15.92 -0.38
C ILE A 239 18.60 16.05 0.98
N ASP A 240 18.13 17.26 1.30
CA ASP A 240 17.39 17.54 2.53
C ASP A 240 15.86 17.52 2.34
N THR A 241 15.39 17.43 1.09
CA THR A 241 13.97 17.54 0.75
C THR A 241 13.47 16.22 0.19
N ILE A 242 12.49 15.62 0.88
CA ILE A 242 11.78 14.43 0.41
C ILE A 242 10.45 14.82 -0.24
N ILE A 243 10.01 14.00 -1.19
CA ILE A 243 8.64 14.04 -1.70
C ILE A 243 7.93 12.77 -1.27
N THR A 244 6.77 12.93 -0.63
CA THR A 244 5.99 11.82 -0.08
C THR A 244 4.48 12.08 -0.20
N SER A 245 3.68 11.02 -0.10
CA SER A 245 2.23 11.14 -0.03
C SER A 245 1.80 11.78 1.29
N GLN A 246 0.72 12.54 1.28
CA GLN A 246 0.19 13.16 2.50
C GLN A 246 -0.24 12.09 3.52
N PRO A 247 0.20 12.17 4.79
CA PRO A 247 -0.27 11.27 5.84
C PRO A 247 -1.78 11.39 6.08
N ASN A 248 -2.48 10.26 6.05
CA ASN A 248 -3.90 10.08 6.36
C ASN A 248 -4.14 9.54 7.77
N THR A 249 -3.15 8.92 8.40
CA THR A 249 -3.28 8.29 9.72
C THR A 249 -2.35 8.91 10.76
N GLU A 250 -2.65 8.69 12.04
CA GLU A 250 -1.78 9.11 13.15
C GLU A 250 -0.40 8.47 13.04
N TYR A 251 -0.33 7.16 12.78
CA TYR A 251 0.96 6.46 12.73
C TYR A 251 1.83 6.95 11.57
N GLN A 252 1.24 7.27 10.41
CA GLN A 252 1.98 7.81 9.27
C GLN A 252 2.61 9.16 9.61
N ARG A 253 1.82 10.04 10.23
CA ARG A 253 2.25 11.38 10.64
C ARG A 253 3.36 11.28 11.68
N THR A 254 3.10 10.57 12.77
CA THR A 254 4.01 10.42 13.90
C THR A 254 5.34 9.80 13.48
N GLY A 255 5.32 8.71 12.70
CA GLY A 255 6.54 8.04 12.26
C GLY A 255 7.35 8.86 11.26
N LEU A 256 6.67 9.54 10.33
CA LEU A 256 7.35 10.42 9.38
C LEU A 256 7.96 11.64 10.07
N GLU A 257 7.21 12.34 10.93
CA GLU A 257 7.70 13.52 11.66
C GLU A 257 8.89 13.17 12.56
N ALA A 258 8.88 12.00 13.20
CA ALA A 258 10.00 11.52 13.99
C ALA A 258 11.28 11.42 13.15
N LEU A 259 11.24 10.79 11.97
CA LEU A 259 12.41 10.63 11.11
C LEU A 259 12.81 11.92 10.39
N LEU A 260 11.85 12.75 9.98
CA LEU A 260 12.15 14.08 9.41
C LEU A 260 12.97 14.90 10.41
N LYS A 261 12.60 14.87 11.69
CA LYS A 261 13.36 15.54 12.75
C LYS A 261 14.71 14.89 13.00
N THR A 262 14.79 13.56 13.05
CA THR A 262 16.05 12.83 13.30
C THR A 262 17.10 13.10 12.23
N TYR A 263 16.67 13.23 10.96
CA TYR A 263 17.58 13.40 9.82
C TYR A 263 17.62 14.82 9.25
N ASP A 264 16.97 15.80 9.91
CA ASP A 264 16.85 17.19 9.45
C ASP A 264 16.32 17.32 8.01
N LEU A 265 15.25 16.59 7.71
CA LEU A 265 14.61 16.55 6.39
C LEU A 265 13.36 17.43 6.34
N LYS A 266 13.08 17.96 5.15
CA LYS A 266 11.86 18.67 4.78
C LYS A 266 10.98 17.76 3.93
N ALA A 267 9.68 17.76 4.17
CA ALA A 267 8.74 16.99 3.35
C ALA A 267 7.89 17.90 2.46
N VAL A 268 7.81 17.55 1.18
CA VAL A 268 6.82 18.06 0.25
C VAL A 268 5.75 16.98 0.04
N TYR A 269 4.51 17.32 0.41
CA TYR A 269 3.37 16.41 0.27
C TYR A 269 2.72 16.54 -1.09
N ILE A 270 2.60 15.43 -1.82
CA ILE A 270 1.84 15.41 -3.07
C ILE A 270 0.35 15.33 -2.74
N ARG A 271 -0.44 16.10 -3.48
CA ARG A 271 -1.91 16.12 -3.39
C ARG A 271 -2.52 15.74 -4.72
N ASP A 272 -3.82 15.44 -4.69
CA ASP A 272 -4.60 15.33 -5.91
C ASP A 272 -4.53 16.64 -6.72
N ASN A 273 -4.51 16.52 -8.04
CA ASN A 273 -4.54 17.63 -9.00
C ASN A 273 -3.34 18.59 -9.00
N VAL A 274 -2.21 18.22 -8.38
CA VAL A 274 -0.96 18.98 -8.44
C VAL A 274 0.12 18.13 -9.10
N SER A 275 0.78 18.67 -10.12
CA SER A 275 1.97 18.06 -10.72
C SER A 275 3.22 18.69 -10.13
N LEU A 276 4.14 17.88 -9.61
CA LEU A 276 5.45 18.36 -9.17
C LEU A 276 6.47 18.12 -10.29
N HIS A 277 7.21 19.16 -10.66
CA HIS A 277 8.40 19.05 -11.48
C HIS A 277 9.64 19.01 -10.58
N VAL A 278 10.54 18.07 -10.82
CA VAL A 278 11.76 17.90 -10.05
C VAL A 278 12.94 17.81 -11.01
N GLY A 279 13.90 18.74 -10.88
CA GLY A 279 15.09 18.78 -11.74
C GLY A 279 15.94 17.52 -11.63
N GLU A 280 16.19 17.06 -10.40
CA GLU A 280 16.83 15.78 -10.07
C GLU A 280 16.01 15.04 -9.01
N LEU A 281 15.37 13.94 -9.41
CA LEU A 281 14.62 13.06 -8.51
C LEU A 281 15.43 11.80 -8.21
N THR A 282 15.83 11.64 -6.95
CA THR A 282 16.63 10.49 -6.49
C THR A 282 15.74 9.43 -5.83
N PHE A 283 15.99 8.16 -6.15
CA PHE A 283 15.34 6.98 -5.60
C PHE A 283 16.40 6.11 -4.91
N ALA A 284 16.05 5.48 -3.79
CA ALA A 284 16.78 4.30 -3.29
C ALA A 284 15.82 3.11 -3.25
N GLN A 285 16.01 2.11 -4.10
CA GLN A 285 15.03 1.04 -4.28
C GLN A 285 15.69 -0.34 -4.32
N GLN A 286 14.96 -1.30 -3.75
CA GLN A 286 15.20 -2.71 -3.94
C GLN A 286 14.21 -3.23 -4.99
N PHE A 287 14.71 -3.88 -6.04
CA PHE A 287 13.89 -4.40 -7.12
C PHE A 287 13.57 -5.89 -6.91
N GLY A 288 12.44 -6.33 -7.44
CA GLY A 288 12.17 -7.77 -7.68
C GLY A 288 11.40 -8.54 -6.61
N THR A 289 11.10 -7.98 -5.44
CA THR A 289 10.54 -8.79 -4.33
C THR A 289 9.19 -8.32 -3.81
N ALA A 290 8.57 -7.30 -4.42
CA ALA A 290 7.34 -6.69 -3.89
C ALA A 290 7.45 -6.31 -2.39
N GLY A 291 8.69 -6.08 -1.92
CA GLY A 291 9.05 -5.86 -0.52
C GLY A 291 8.69 -7.01 0.42
N LEU A 292 8.68 -8.23 -0.11
CA LEU A 292 8.61 -9.48 0.65
C LEU A 292 9.97 -9.86 1.24
N ASP A 293 11.07 -9.40 0.68
CA ASP A 293 12.44 -9.84 1.02
C ASP A 293 13.32 -8.65 1.43
N PRO A 294 13.08 -8.03 2.59
CA PRO A 294 13.72 -6.76 2.96
C PRO A 294 15.23 -6.90 3.18
N HIS A 295 16.02 -6.02 2.57
CA HIS A 295 17.46 -5.93 2.88
C HIS A 295 17.69 -5.52 4.35
N PRO A 296 18.65 -6.15 5.08
CA PRO A 296 18.97 -5.81 6.48
C PRO A 296 19.28 -4.33 6.77
N VAL A 297 19.70 -3.55 5.77
CA VAL A 297 20.01 -2.12 5.90
C VAL A 297 18.80 -1.32 6.40
N PHE A 298 17.58 -1.78 6.07
CA PHE A 298 16.36 -1.12 6.51
C PHE A 298 16.16 -1.14 8.03
N MET A 299 16.81 -2.07 8.75
CA MET A 299 16.75 -2.11 10.21
C MET A 299 17.39 -0.90 10.89
N GLU A 300 18.33 -0.23 10.22
CA GLU A 300 18.93 0.98 10.75
C GLU A 300 17.90 2.10 10.88
N THR A 301 17.07 2.29 9.86
CA THR A 301 15.96 3.25 9.90
C THR A 301 14.94 2.91 10.99
N PHE A 302 14.63 1.62 11.19
CA PHE A 302 13.72 1.19 12.26
C PHE A 302 14.31 1.34 13.65
N ARG A 303 15.63 1.15 13.81
CA ARG A 303 16.34 1.42 15.06
C ARG A 303 16.23 2.90 15.43
N ASP A 304 16.43 3.80 14.48
CA ASP A 304 16.37 5.25 14.72
C ASP A 304 14.94 5.71 14.99
N LEU A 305 13.96 5.17 14.23
CA LEU A 305 12.55 5.37 14.51
C LEU A 305 12.17 4.87 15.92
N LYS A 306 12.61 3.67 16.30
CA LYS A 306 12.40 3.09 17.63
C LYS A 306 12.97 4.00 18.70
N ALA A 307 14.20 4.50 18.54
CA ALA A 307 14.84 5.39 19.49
C ALA A 307 14.09 6.73 19.64
N ALA A 308 13.51 7.25 18.55
CA ALA A 308 12.71 8.46 18.58
C ALA A 308 11.36 8.28 19.28
N LEU A 309 10.72 7.11 19.12
CA LEU A 309 9.37 6.83 19.62
C LEU A 309 9.32 6.21 21.02
N ALA A 310 10.19 5.24 21.31
CA ALA A 310 10.10 4.38 22.49
C ALA A 310 10.74 5.03 23.75
N ARG A 311 10.36 6.27 24.08
CA ARG A 311 10.86 6.95 25.28
C ARG A 311 10.18 6.42 26.54
N SER A 312 10.96 5.72 27.36
CA SER A 312 10.80 5.54 28.82
C SER A 312 9.39 5.22 29.35
N ALA A 313 8.63 4.37 28.65
CA ALA A 313 7.51 3.66 29.26
C ALA A 313 7.97 2.23 29.56
N SER A 314 7.96 1.84 30.83
CA SER A 314 8.14 0.44 31.18
C SER A 314 6.96 -0.36 30.62
N PRO A 315 7.19 -1.45 29.86
CA PRO A 315 6.10 -2.29 29.38
C PRO A 315 5.32 -2.86 30.57
N ALA A 316 4.00 -2.94 30.44
CA ALA A 316 3.15 -3.56 31.46
C ALA A 316 3.33 -5.10 31.50
N SER A 317 3.78 -5.70 30.40
CA SER A 317 4.11 -7.12 30.29
C SER A 317 5.21 -7.37 29.26
N GLU A 318 6.06 -8.36 29.50
CA GLU A 318 7.06 -8.86 28.54
C GLU A 318 6.46 -9.89 27.56
N ARG A 319 5.23 -10.36 27.79
CA ARG A 319 4.52 -11.36 26.97
C ARG A 319 3.26 -10.73 26.38
N ILE A 320 3.25 -10.52 25.07
CA ILE A 320 2.18 -9.79 24.37
C ILE A 320 1.48 -10.71 23.38
N TYR A 321 0.15 -10.78 23.46
CA TYR A 321 -0.69 -11.35 22.41
C TYR A 321 -1.38 -10.20 21.67
N ILE A 322 -1.08 -10.03 20.38
CA ILE A 322 -1.73 -9.04 19.53
C ILE A 322 -3.01 -9.67 18.98
N SER A 323 -4.15 -9.26 19.54
CA SER A 323 -5.48 -9.65 19.08
C SER A 323 -5.75 -9.05 17.70
N ARG A 324 -6.46 -9.81 16.87
CA ARG A 324 -7.01 -9.38 15.57
C ARG A 324 -8.52 -9.54 15.53
N SER A 325 -9.18 -9.51 16.69
CA SER A 325 -10.64 -9.60 16.82
C SER A 325 -11.37 -8.46 16.08
N ASP A 326 -10.69 -7.33 15.85
CA ASP A 326 -11.16 -6.18 15.07
C ASP A 326 -11.02 -6.35 13.55
N ALA A 327 -10.30 -7.38 13.08
CA ALA A 327 -10.05 -7.57 11.66
C ALA A 327 -11.32 -7.99 10.90
N SER A 328 -11.56 -7.36 9.74
CA SER A 328 -12.70 -7.71 8.88
C SER A 328 -12.48 -8.96 8.02
N GLU A 329 -11.22 -9.34 7.79
CA GLU A 329 -10.80 -10.41 6.88
C GLU A 329 -9.82 -11.35 7.58
N ARG A 330 -9.78 -12.62 7.13
CA ARG A 330 -8.94 -13.67 7.72
C ARG A 330 -9.18 -13.80 9.23
N LYS A 331 -10.45 -13.94 9.61
CA LYS A 331 -10.84 -14.02 11.02
C LYS A 331 -10.41 -15.36 11.64
N LEU A 332 -9.80 -15.27 12.81
CA LEU A 332 -9.54 -16.41 13.69
C LEU A 332 -10.81 -16.68 14.49
N VAL A 333 -11.61 -17.67 14.07
CA VAL A 333 -12.98 -17.83 14.61
C VAL A 333 -13.02 -18.25 16.07
N ASN A 334 -11.95 -18.89 16.56
CA ASN A 334 -11.80 -19.32 17.95
C ASN A 334 -10.81 -18.44 18.73
N GLU A 335 -10.64 -17.17 18.36
CA GLU A 335 -9.67 -16.28 19.00
C GLU A 335 -9.92 -16.11 20.50
N HIS A 336 -11.16 -16.15 20.98
CA HIS A 336 -11.46 -16.09 22.41
C HIS A 336 -10.85 -17.28 23.20
N GLU A 337 -10.84 -18.49 22.63
CA GLU A 337 -10.21 -19.66 23.26
C GLU A 337 -8.69 -19.51 23.29
N VAL A 338 -8.12 -18.96 22.21
CA VAL A 338 -6.69 -18.62 22.13
C VAL A 338 -6.31 -17.58 23.16
N GLU A 339 -7.05 -16.47 23.24
CA GLU A 339 -6.85 -15.38 24.20
C GLU A 339 -6.90 -15.89 25.64
N SER A 340 -7.87 -16.75 25.95
CA SER A 340 -7.99 -17.39 27.26
C SER A 340 -6.74 -18.24 27.57
N LEU A 341 -6.30 -19.08 26.63
CA LEU A 341 -5.13 -19.94 26.82
C LEU A 341 -3.84 -19.12 26.99
N VAL A 342 -3.59 -18.10 26.17
CA VAL A 342 -2.36 -17.31 26.29
C VAL A 342 -2.38 -16.46 27.57
N ALA A 343 -3.56 -15.98 28.01
CA ALA A 343 -3.68 -15.27 29.29
C ALA A 343 -3.31 -16.16 30.49
N GLU A 344 -3.64 -17.45 30.46
CA GLU A 344 -3.18 -18.44 31.47
C GLU A 344 -1.64 -18.51 31.54
N HIS A 345 -0.95 -18.21 30.44
CA HIS A 345 0.53 -18.20 30.34
C HIS A 345 1.10 -16.79 30.54
N GLY A 346 0.35 -15.88 31.17
CA GLY A 346 0.80 -14.54 31.54
C GLY A 346 0.91 -13.55 30.38
N PHE A 347 0.31 -13.85 29.23
CA PHE A 347 0.25 -12.91 28.12
C PHE A 347 -0.74 -11.78 28.42
N GLN A 348 -0.33 -10.56 28.09
CA GLN A 348 -1.24 -9.44 27.97
C GLN A 348 -1.87 -9.46 26.58
N VAL A 349 -3.18 -9.68 26.52
CA VAL A 349 -3.97 -9.55 25.27
C VAL A 349 -4.18 -8.07 24.96
N VAL A 350 -3.78 -7.64 23.78
CA VAL A 350 -3.88 -6.24 23.33
C VAL A 350 -4.44 -6.15 21.91
N SER A 351 -5.28 -5.15 21.66
CA SER A 351 -5.48 -4.64 20.30
C SER A 351 -4.55 -3.45 20.06
N LEU A 352 -3.98 -3.36 18.86
CA LEU A 352 -3.20 -2.20 18.41
C LEU A 352 -4.09 -1.14 17.76
N GLN A 353 -5.34 -1.46 17.44
CA GLN A 353 -6.27 -0.49 16.85
C GLN A 353 -6.51 0.66 17.83
N GLY A 354 -6.44 1.89 17.31
CA GLY A 354 -6.63 3.11 18.11
C GLY A 354 -5.47 3.51 19.01
N ARG A 355 -4.41 2.70 19.12
CA ARG A 355 -3.17 3.08 19.82
C ARG A 355 -2.30 3.96 18.93
N SER A 356 -1.72 5.00 19.52
CA SER A 356 -0.71 5.82 18.87
C SER A 356 0.53 5.00 18.52
N LEU A 357 1.28 5.44 17.51
CA LEU A 357 2.53 4.76 17.14
C LEU A 357 3.55 4.73 18.30
N HIS A 358 3.57 5.75 19.16
CA HIS A 358 4.39 5.77 20.37
C HIS A 358 4.03 4.62 21.32
N GLU A 359 2.74 4.39 21.58
CA GLU A 359 2.27 3.31 22.45
C GLU A 359 2.57 1.94 21.85
N GLN A 360 2.37 1.77 20.54
CA GLN A 360 2.70 0.52 19.85
C GLN A 360 4.20 0.23 19.93
N ALA A 361 5.06 1.22 19.62
CA ALA A 361 6.50 1.08 19.69
C ALA A 361 6.99 0.78 21.12
N ALA A 362 6.48 1.49 22.14
CA ALA A 362 6.83 1.25 23.53
C ALA A 362 6.41 -0.15 24.02
N LEU A 363 5.22 -0.61 23.64
CA LEU A 363 4.71 -1.92 23.99
C LEU A 363 5.59 -3.04 23.43
N LEU A 364 5.93 -2.97 22.15
CA LEU A 364 6.72 -4.01 21.49
C LEU A 364 8.22 -3.89 21.80
N HIS A 365 8.73 -2.69 22.09
CA HIS A 365 10.10 -2.50 22.60
C HIS A 365 10.37 -3.28 23.88
N GLY A 366 9.36 -3.42 24.75
CA GLY A 366 9.44 -4.17 25.99
C GLY A 366 9.12 -5.67 25.88
N ALA A 367 8.62 -6.13 24.75
CA ALA A 367 8.18 -7.50 24.59
C ALA A 367 9.36 -8.46 24.41
N ARG A 368 9.39 -9.54 25.19
CA ARG A 368 10.25 -10.70 25.00
C ARG A 368 9.57 -11.81 24.23
N VAL A 369 8.24 -11.85 24.27
CA VAL A 369 7.43 -12.81 23.52
C VAL A 369 6.24 -12.12 22.90
N VAL A 370 6.05 -12.33 21.59
CA VAL A 370 4.92 -11.81 20.82
C VAL A 370 4.21 -12.96 20.13
N ILE A 371 2.90 -13.07 20.35
CA ILE A 371 2.03 -13.99 19.62
C ILE A 371 1.00 -13.16 18.87
N SER A 372 0.73 -13.48 17.61
CA SER A 372 -0.27 -12.76 16.82
C SER A 372 -0.78 -13.64 15.69
N PRO A 373 -2.08 -13.56 15.34
CA PRO A 373 -2.50 -13.99 14.02
C PRO A 373 -1.87 -13.10 12.94
N HIS A 374 -1.59 -13.66 11.76
CA HIS A 374 -0.88 -12.97 10.67
C HIS A 374 -1.60 -11.68 10.23
N GLY A 375 -0.87 -10.58 10.10
CA GLY A 375 -1.37 -9.35 9.51
C GLY A 375 -0.52 -8.11 9.80
N ALA A 376 -0.98 -6.96 9.30
CA ALA A 376 -0.19 -5.72 9.32
C ALA A 376 0.15 -5.21 10.73
N GLY A 377 -0.68 -5.48 11.74
CA GLY A 377 -0.35 -5.12 13.13
C GLY A 377 0.93 -5.81 13.65
N MET A 378 1.19 -7.04 13.17
CA MET A 378 2.36 -7.82 13.55
C MET A 378 3.67 -7.21 13.03
N THR A 379 3.62 -6.30 12.06
CA THR A 379 4.82 -5.57 11.59
C THR A 379 5.51 -4.79 12.71
N ASN A 380 4.80 -4.46 13.80
CA ASN A 380 5.39 -3.86 15.00
C ASN A 380 6.50 -4.70 15.64
N ILE A 381 6.72 -5.97 15.25
CA ILE A 381 7.89 -6.74 15.69
C ILE A 381 9.22 -6.07 15.33
N VAL A 382 9.26 -5.12 14.39
CA VAL A 382 10.46 -4.30 14.13
C VAL A 382 10.89 -3.46 15.34
N PHE A 383 9.97 -3.20 16.28
CA PHE A 383 10.28 -2.49 17.52
C PHE A 383 10.78 -3.40 18.64
N CYS A 384 10.67 -4.72 18.50
CA CYS A 384 11.18 -5.66 19.50
C CYS A 384 12.70 -5.52 19.67
N GLN A 385 13.18 -5.91 20.84
CA GLN A 385 14.61 -6.10 21.07
C GLN A 385 15.08 -7.42 20.44
N PRO A 386 16.36 -7.51 20.03
CA PRO A 386 16.95 -8.76 19.58
C PRO A 386 16.69 -9.90 20.57
N ASN A 387 16.57 -11.12 20.05
CA ASN A 387 16.27 -12.36 20.77
C ASN A 387 14.85 -12.48 21.35
N ALA A 388 13.93 -11.54 21.06
CA ALA A 388 12.52 -11.77 21.38
C ALA A 388 11.97 -12.97 20.56
N LYS A 389 11.07 -13.75 21.16
CA LYS A 389 10.40 -14.89 20.52
C LYS A 389 9.09 -14.42 19.87
N VAL A 390 8.88 -14.75 18.61
CA VAL A 390 7.68 -14.39 17.84
C VAL A 390 6.98 -15.66 17.35
N LEU A 391 5.70 -15.82 17.69
CA LEU A 391 4.84 -16.89 17.18
C LEU A 391 3.73 -16.30 16.30
N GLU A 392 3.74 -16.65 15.01
CA GLU A 392 2.71 -16.24 14.06
C GLU A 392 1.64 -17.31 13.85
N PHE A 393 0.36 -16.95 13.84
CA PHE A 393 -0.68 -17.85 13.32
C PHE A 393 -0.93 -17.57 11.84
N GLN A 394 -0.50 -18.50 11.00
CA GLN A 394 -0.63 -18.44 9.54
C GLN A 394 -2.02 -18.93 9.12
N ASN A 395 -2.60 -18.25 8.14
CA ASN A 395 -3.85 -18.66 7.53
C ASN A 395 -3.55 -19.50 6.29
N PRO A 396 -4.03 -20.75 6.20
CA PRO A 396 -3.73 -21.62 5.05
C PRO A 396 -4.26 -21.09 3.70
N ALA A 397 -5.31 -20.25 3.70
CA ALA A 397 -5.81 -19.56 2.49
C ALA A 397 -5.03 -18.27 2.16
N HIS A 398 -4.06 -17.88 2.99
CA HIS A 398 -3.21 -16.71 2.77
C HIS A 398 -1.88 -16.87 3.52
N ILE A 399 -0.97 -17.66 2.94
CA ILE A 399 0.37 -17.85 3.51
C ILE A 399 1.28 -16.74 3.02
N ASN A 400 1.94 -16.05 3.95
CA ASN A 400 2.93 -15.02 3.62
C ASN A 400 4.04 -15.00 4.68
N TRP A 401 5.29 -15.19 4.25
CA TRP A 401 6.47 -15.30 5.10
C TRP A 401 7.15 -13.97 5.41
N CYS A 402 6.51 -12.83 5.11
CA CYS A 402 7.08 -11.52 5.37
C CYS A 402 7.43 -11.28 6.86
N MET A 403 6.65 -11.81 7.81
CA MET A 403 6.97 -11.70 9.25
C MET A 403 8.19 -12.54 9.64
N LYS A 404 8.37 -13.74 9.04
CA LYS A 404 9.59 -14.55 9.20
C LYS A 404 10.83 -13.79 8.74
N ARG A 405 10.73 -13.06 7.63
CA ARG A 405 11.83 -12.26 7.05
C ARG A 405 12.14 -11.02 7.87
N LEU A 406 11.10 -10.33 8.37
CA LEU A 406 11.27 -9.24 9.34
C LEU A 406 11.93 -9.71 10.63
N ALA A 407 11.53 -10.87 11.16
CA ALA A 407 12.16 -11.48 12.32
C ALA A 407 13.64 -11.79 12.06
N ALA A 408 13.98 -12.31 10.88
CA ALA A 408 15.36 -12.59 10.50
C ALA A 408 16.24 -11.33 10.51
N ILE A 409 15.82 -10.25 9.84
CA ILE A 409 16.62 -9.02 9.80
C ILE A 409 16.65 -8.30 11.15
N ASN A 410 15.60 -8.43 11.98
CA ASN A 410 15.56 -7.86 13.33
C ASN A 410 16.16 -8.78 14.42
N SER A 411 16.83 -9.88 14.04
CA SER A 411 17.48 -10.81 14.98
C SER A 411 16.52 -11.37 16.06
N LEU A 412 15.31 -11.75 15.65
CA LEU A 412 14.29 -12.35 16.53
C LEU A 412 14.23 -13.86 16.32
N TYR A 413 13.80 -14.60 17.34
CA TYR A 413 13.40 -16.00 17.14
C TYR A 413 11.99 -16.04 16.56
N TYR A 414 11.76 -16.92 15.60
CA TYR A 414 10.50 -17.00 14.89
C TYR A 414 10.00 -18.44 14.79
N GLY A 415 8.72 -18.62 15.09
CA GLY A 415 7.96 -19.82 14.81
C GLY A 415 6.59 -19.43 14.26
N PHE A 416 5.88 -20.40 13.70
CA PHE A 416 4.50 -20.21 13.29
C PHE A 416 3.66 -21.42 13.67
N LEU A 417 2.34 -21.24 13.70
CA LEU A 417 1.37 -22.32 13.72
C LEU A 417 0.45 -22.18 12.53
N MET A 418 0.28 -23.27 11.79
CA MET A 418 -0.67 -23.31 10.67
C MET A 418 -2.09 -23.44 11.20
N GLY A 419 -2.94 -22.51 10.80
CA GLY A 419 -4.38 -22.60 11.01
C GLY A 419 -5.05 -23.68 10.17
N SER A 420 -6.27 -24.03 10.54
CA SER A 420 -7.15 -24.87 9.72
C SER A 420 -8.35 -24.07 9.24
N LEU A 421 -8.67 -24.16 7.94
CA LEU A 421 -9.85 -23.47 7.39
C LEU A 421 -11.12 -23.97 8.07
N VAL A 422 -12.05 -23.06 8.32
CA VAL A 422 -13.41 -23.42 8.75
C VAL A 422 -14.18 -24.05 7.58
N GLU A 423 -14.00 -23.47 6.40
CA GLU A 423 -14.65 -23.89 5.15
C GLU A 423 -13.70 -23.60 3.98
N GLU A 424 -13.61 -24.53 3.03
CA GLU A 424 -12.79 -24.35 1.81
C GLU A 424 -13.28 -23.14 1.00
N GLY A 425 -12.35 -22.39 0.42
CA GLY A 425 -12.66 -21.18 -0.34
C GLY A 425 -12.96 -19.94 0.51
N ARG A 426 -13.12 -20.08 1.83
CA ARG A 426 -13.18 -18.95 2.77
C ARG A 426 -11.82 -18.68 3.41
N LYS A 427 -11.70 -17.50 4.00
CA LYS A 427 -10.49 -17.08 4.74
C LYS A 427 -10.66 -17.19 6.25
N GLU A 428 -11.81 -17.64 6.74
CA GLU A 428 -12.02 -17.91 8.17
C GLU A 428 -11.28 -19.17 8.56
N TYR A 429 -10.59 -19.13 9.69
CA TYR A 429 -9.76 -20.25 10.15
C TYR A 429 -9.76 -20.36 11.67
N HIS A 430 -9.33 -21.50 12.18
CA HIS A 430 -9.15 -21.75 13.61
C HIS A 430 -7.74 -22.24 13.91
N ILE A 431 -7.31 -22.09 15.16
CA ILE A 431 -6.06 -22.66 15.67
C ILE A 431 -6.37 -23.83 16.60
N ASN A 432 -5.63 -24.93 16.44
CA ASN A 432 -5.75 -26.08 17.32
C ASN A 432 -5.16 -25.74 18.71
N ILE A 433 -6.04 -25.64 19.72
CA ILE A 433 -5.67 -25.24 21.09
C ILE A 433 -4.70 -26.23 21.75
N PHE A 434 -4.81 -27.53 21.46
CA PHE A 434 -3.87 -28.53 21.98
C PHE A 434 -2.47 -28.33 21.40
N ARG A 435 -2.38 -28.05 20.09
CA ARG A 435 -1.10 -27.74 19.44
C ARG A 435 -0.51 -26.44 19.98
N LEU A 436 -1.32 -25.40 20.13
CA LEU A 436 -0.88 -24.12 20.72
C LEU A 436 -0.32 -24.32 22.13
N ARG A 437 -0.98 -25.09 23.00
CA ARG A 437 -0.48 -25.42 24.35
C ARG A 437 0.89 -26.11 24.31
N GLY A 438 1.09 -27.03 23.35
CA GLY A 438 2.39 -27.67 23.13
C GLY A 438 3.48 -26.66 22.75
N VAL A 439 3.19 -25.75 21.81
CA VAL A 439 4.14 -24.71 21.39
C VAL A 439 4.46 -23.71 22.50
N LEU A 440 3.47 -23.31 23.31
CA LEU A 440 3.72 -22.46 24.47
C LEU A 440 4.73 -23.11 25.44
N SER A 441 4.68 -24.44 25.57
CA SER A 441 5.66 -25.21 26.36
C SER A 441 7.04 -25.26 25.68
N GLU A 442 7.10 -25.43 24.35
CA GLU A 442 8.36 -25.36 23.56
C GLU A 442 9.04 -23.99 23.67
N MET A 443 8.28 -22.93 23.89
CA MET A 443 8.78 -21.57 24.07
C MET A 443 9.33 -21.29 25.49
N ASP A 444 9.40 -22.29 26.36
CA ASP A 444 9.82 -22.19 27.77
C ASP A 444 9.01 -21.17 28.59
N LEU A 445 7.68 -21.13 28.42
CA LEU A 445 6.81 -20.09 29.00
C LEU A 445 6.00 -20.51 30.22
#